data_AF-F0NPL1-F1
#
_entry.id   AF-F0NPL1-F1
#
_cell.length_a   1.000
_cell.length_b   1.000
_cell.length_c   1.000
_cell.angle_alpha   90.00
_cell.angle_beta   90.00
_cell.angle_gamma   90.00
#
_symmetry.space_group_name_H-M   'P 1'
#
loop_
_entity.id
_entity.type
_entity.pdbx_description
1 polymer ?
#
loop_
_entity_poly.entity_id
_entity_poly.type
_entity_poly.pdbx_seq_one_letter_code
_entity_poly.pdbx_strand_id
1 'polypeptide(L)' 'MSHKYTCNVCGRSFPEGQGIIIEIGGDKLYFHSKSCAYKFLKEMVMEADTDCINSSLKKVRKKYDEILEQVSKKAEKKI' A
#
# COMPACT_ATOMS: atom_id res chain seq x y z
N MET A 1 -9.83 26.91 6.38
CA MET A 1 -10.69 25.87 5.76
C MET A 1 -9.82 24.65 5.53
N SER A 2 -10.20 23.44 5.98
CA SER A 2 -9.40 22.26 5.66
C SER A 2 -9.64 21.89 4.20
N HIS A 3 -8.58 21.61 3.44
CA HIS A 3 -8.75 20.99 2.14
C HIS A 3 -9.42 19.62 2.32
N LYS A 4 -10.24 19.24 1.34
CA LYS A 4 -10.88 17.93 1.29
C LYS A 4 -10.47 17.23 -0.01
N TYR A 5 -10.25 15.94 0.10
CA TYR A 5 -10.01 15.05 -1.04
C TYR A 5 -11.25 14.21 -1.31
N THR A 6 -11.29 13.61 -2.50
CA THR A 6 -12.33 12.68 -2.93
C THR A 6 -11.69 11.32 -3.16
N CYS A 7 -12.26 10.28 -2.56
CA CYS A 7 -11.75 8.92 -2.69
C CYS A 7 -11.89 8.41 -4.14
N ASN A 8 -10.80 7.98 -4.77
CA ASN A 8 -10.81 7.44 -6.14
C ASN A 8 -11.66 6.16 -6.31
N VAL A 9 -11.99 5.47 -5.22
CA VAL A 9 -12.69 4.16 -5.26
C VAL A 9 -14.18 4.26 -4.97
N CYS A 10 -14.59 5.16 -4.08
CA CYS A 10 -15.99 5.22 -3.63
C CYS A 10 -16.60 6.62 -3.67
N GLY A 11 -15.86 7.64 -4.14
CA GLY A 11 -16.34 9.02 -4.24
C GLY A 11 -16.53 9.74 -2.89
N ARG A 12 -16.31 9.08 -1.76
CA ARG A 12 -16.45 9.71 -0.43
C ARG A 12 -15.44 10.85 -0.26
N SER A 13 -15.92 12.01 0.18
CA SER A 13 -15.07 13.13 0.58
C SER A 13 -14.46 12.93 1.97
N PHE A 14 -13.19 13.29 2.14
CA PHE A 14 -12.48 13.21 3.42
C PHE A 14 -11.50 14.38 3.60
N PRO A 15 -11.24 14.84 4.83
CA PRO A 15 -10.29 15.93 5.10
C PRO A 15 -8.85 15.56 4.76
N GLU A 16 -8.06 16.56 4.38
CA GLU A 16 -6.60 16.45 4.32
C GLU A 16 -6.01 16.03 5.67
N GLY A 17 -5.00 15.16 5.64
CA GLY A 17 -4.44 14.51 6.83
C GLY A 17 -5.20 13.27 7.30
N GLN A 18 -6.36 12.97 6.70
CA GLN A 18 -7.04 11.69 6.87
C GLN A 18 -6.88 10.81 5.62
N GLY A 19 -7.05 9.50 5.78
CA GLY A 19 -6.97 8.54 4.67
C GLY A 19 -5.54 8.16 4.30
N ILE A 20 -5.35 7.75 3.05
CA ILE A 20 -4.10 7.31 2.45
C ILE A 20 -3.94 8.04 1.12
N ILE A 21 -2.77 8.62 0.90
CA ILE A 21 -2.40 9.27 -0.35
C ILE A 21 -1.16 8.54 -0.88
N ILE A 22 -1.22 8.10 -2.13
CA ILE A 22 -0.12 7.38 -2.79
C ILE A 22 0.17 8.08 -4.12
N GLU A 23 1.45 8.30 -4.41
CA GLU A 23 1.89 8.82 -5.70
C GLU A 23 2.62 7.71 -6.47
N ILE A 24 2.13 7.36 -7.65
CA ILE A 24 2.70 6.30 -8.51
C ILE A 24 2.72 6.83 -9.94
N GLY A 25 3.88 6.82 -10.60
CA GLY A 25 4.00 7.24 -12.00
C GLY A 25 3.67 8.73 -12.24
N GLY A 26 3.69 9.57 -11.20
CA GLY A 26 3.27 10.98 -11.27
C GLY A 26 1.79 11.22 -10.96
N ASP A 27 0.99 10.16 -10.82
CA ASP A 27 -0.42 10.25 -10.45
C ASP A 27 -0.60 10.20 -8.93
N LYS A 28 -1.37 11.16 -8.40
CA LYS A 28 -1.78 11.19 -6.99
C LYS A 28 -3.12 10.48 -6.80
N LEU A 29 -3.09 9.42 -6.01
CA LEU A 29 -4.23 8.59 -5.64
C LEU A 29 -4.62 8.86 -4.20
N TYR A 30 -5.92 9.06 -3.96
CA TYR A 30 -6.54 9.48 -2.72
C TYR A 30 -7.54 8.41 -2.25
N PHE A 31 -7.33 7.87 -1.06
CA PHE A 31 -8.19 6.84 -0.48
C PHE A 31 -8.65 7.22 0.92
N HIS A 32 -9.96 7.25 1.16
CA HIS A 32 -10.47 7.60 2.48
C HIS A 32 -10.22 6.51 3.55
N SER A 33 -9.87 5.29 3.15
CA SER A 33 -9.66 4.14 4.04
C SER A 33 -8.69 3.12 3.47
N LYS A 34 -8.13 2.28 4.36
CA LYS A 34 -7.26 1.14 4.00
C LYS A 34 -7.94 0.18 3.02
N SER A 35 -9.24 -0.08 3.20
CA SER A 35 -10.01 -0.98 2.34
C SER A 35 -10.13 -0.45 0.92
N CYS A 36 -10.32 0.87 0.75
CA CYS A 36 -10.33 1.49 -0.58
C CYS A 36 -8.95 1.40 -1.24
N ALA A 37 -7.87 1.74 -0.51
CA ALA A 37 -6.52 1.63 -1.04
C ALA A 37 -6.19 0.19 -1.46
N TYR A 38 -6.52 -0.80 -0.62
CA TYR A 38 -6.30 -2.21 -0.92
C TYR A 38 -7.06 -2.67 -2.17
N LYS A 39 -8.35 -2.33 -2.28
CA LYS A 39 -9.16 -2.71 -3.44
C LYS A 39 -8.54 -2.20 -4.75
N PHE A 40 -8.21 -0.92 -4.78
CA PHE A 40 -7.61 -0.30 -5.97
C PHE A 40 -6.24 -0.90 -6.31
N LEU A 41 -5.34 -0.98 -5.33
CA LEU A 41 -3.99 -1.49 -5.58
C LEU A 41 -4.01 -2.97 -5.98
N LYS A 42 -4.93 -3.76 -5.44
CA LYS A 42 -5.13 -5.15 -5.86
C LYS A 42 -5.52 -5.20 -7.34
N GLU A 43 -6.57 -4.46 -7.73
CA GLU A 43 -7.00 -4.41 -9.13
C GLU A 43 -5.86 -3.92 -10.04
N MET A 44 -5.16 -2.85 -9.67
CA MET A 44 -4.01 -2.33 -10.41
C MET A 44 -2.89 -3.36 -10.60
N VAL A 45 -2.52 -4.11 -9.55
CA VAL A 45 -1.48 -5.14 -9.63
C VAL A 45 -1.92 -6.32 -10.49
N MET A 46 -3.21 -6.67 -10.46
CA MET A 46 -3.75 -7.78 -11.26
C MET A 46 -3.86 -7.43 -12.76
N GLU A 47 -4.06 -6.15 -13.09
CA GLU A 47 -4.08 -5.66 -14.48
C GLU A 47 -2.67 -5.40 -15.04
N ALA A 48 -1.66 -5.25 -14.17
CA ALA A 48 -0.30 -4.97 -14.60
C ALA A 48 0.36 -6.18 -15.29
N ASP A 49 1.22 -5.91 -16.28
CA ASP A 49 2.05 -6.95 -16.90
C ASP A 49 2.92 -7.62 -15.82
N THR A 50 2.84 -8.95 -15.76
CA THR A 50 3.54 -9.78 -14.77
C THR A 50 5.04 -9.53 -14.81
N ASP A 51 5.61 -9.35 -16.00
CA ASP A 51 7.06 -9.16 -16.16
C ASP A 51 7.52 -7.81 -15.59
N CYS A 52 6.67 -6.78 -15.62
CA CYS A 52 6.96 -5.48 -15.02
C CYS A 52 6.97 -5.53 -13.49
N ILE A 53 6.13 -6.36 -12.86
CA ILE A 53 5.97 -6.38 -11.40
C ILE A 53 6.79 -7.46 -10.70
N ASN A 54 7.23 -8.52 -11.40
CA ASN A 54 7.85 -9.71 -10.78
C ASN A 54 9.13 -9.38 -10.01
N SER A 55 9.99 -8.52 -10.56
CA SER A 55 11.23 -8.13 -9.89
C SER A 55 10.97 -7.34 -8.60
N SER A 56 10.00 -6.43 -8.63
CA SER A 56 9.55 -5.65 -7.48
C SER A 56 8.89 -6.55 -6.43
N LEU A 57 8.05 -7.49 -6.86
CA LEU A 57 7.42 -8.48 -5.98
C LEU A 57 8.46 -9.30 -5.21
N LYS A 58 9.47 -9.86 -5.90
CA LYS A 58 10.53 -10.65 -5.26
C LYS A 58 11.31 -9.81 -4.23
N LYS A 59 11.65 -8.56 -4.56
CA LYS A 59 12.34 -7.64 -3.65
C LYS A 59 11.53 -7.35 -2.39
N VAL A 60 10.25 -6.98 -2.56
CA VAL A 60 9.36 -6.67 -1.44
C VAL A 60 9.14 -7.90 -0.57
N ARG A 61 8.88 -9.07 -1.17
CA ARG A 61 8.72 -10.33 -0.43
C ARG A 61 9.94 -10.66 0.41
N LYS A 62 11.13 -10.65 -0.19
CA LYS A 62 12.40 -10.92 0.51
C LYS A 62 12.60 -10.01 1.72
N LYS A 63 12.32 -8.70 1.57
CA LYS A 63 12.40 -7.73 2.68
C LYS A 63 11.50 -8.13 3.85
N TYR A 64 10.26 -8.55 3.59
CA TYR A 64 9.35 -8.96 4.66
C TYR A 64 9.73 -10.30 5.27
N ASP A 65 10.24 -11.25 4.49
CA ASP A 65 10.78 -12.52 5.01
C ASP A 65 11.94 -12.26 5.99
N GLU A 66 12.88 -11.37 5.63
CA GLU A 66 13.98 -10.96 6.51
C GLU A 66 13.49 -10.27 7.79
N ILE A 67 12.48 -9.41 7.71
CA ILE A 67 11.87 -8.78 8.89
C ILE A 67 11.29 -9.85 9.83
N LEU A 68 10.57 -10.83 9.28
CA LEU A 68 9.96 -11.90 10.07
C LEU A 68 11.02 -12.80 10.73
N GLU A 69 12.10 -13.12 10.03
CA GLU A 69 13.23 -13.87 10.59
C GLU A 69 13.91 -13.12 11.75
N GLN A 70 14.06 -11.80 11.64
CA GLN A 70 14.62 -10.99 12.73
C GLN A 70 13.67 -10.92 13.94
N VAL A 71 12.36 -10.91 13.70
CA VAL A 71 11.35 -10.95 14.75
C VAL A 71 11.39 -12.29 15.49
N SER A 72 11.47 -13.43 14.79
CA SER A 72 11.54 -14.75 15.42
C SER A 72 12.79 -14.92 16.27
N LYS A 73 13.98 -14.59 15.75
CA LYS A 73 15.26 -14.65 16.49
C LYS A 73 15.26 -13.79 17.76
N LYS A 74 14.55 -12.66 17.75
CA LYS A 74 14.41 -11.79 18.95
C LYS A 74 13.42 -12.36 19.97
N ALA A 75 12.40 -13.09 19.53
CA ALA A 75 11.48 -13.76 20.42
C ALA A 75 12.16 -14.94 21.14
N GLU A 76 12.96 -15.72 20.41
CA GLU A 76 13.74 -16.85 20.95
C GLU A 76 14.78 -16.43 22.00
N LYS A 77 15.38 -15.23 21.85
CA LYS A 77 16.36 -14.68 22.80
C LYS A 77 15.75 -14.05 24.06
N LYS A 78 14.42 -13.90 24.11
CA LYS A 78 13.68 -13.33 25.25
C LYS A 78 13.11 -14.40 26.20
N ILE A 79 13.30 -15.67 25.86
CA ILE A 79 12.97 -16.84 26.68
C ILE A 79 14.27 -17.34 27.31
#